data_AF-A0A955V6C6-F1
#
_entry.id   AF-A0A955V6C6-F1
#
_cell.length_a   1.000
_cell.length_b   1.000
_cell.length_c   1.000
_cell.angle_alpha   90.00
_cell.angle_beta   90.00
_cell.angle_gamma   90.00
#
_symmetry.space_group_name_H-M   'P 1'
#
loop_
_entity.id
_entity.type
_entity.pdbx_description
1 polymer ?
#
loop_
_entity_poly.entity_id
_entity_poly.type
_entity_poly.pdbx_seq_one_letter_code
_entity_poly.pdbx_strand_id
1 'polypeptide(L)'
;EAATTFDTFILETEGNEDVSALIAQVEGLGFSLSRKSEDARKAADLLFILTVVFSFISVVIMFVAAVNIMHTFLTLVTERRYEIGIMRAIGATRADIRRLFLIEAGVLGLFGGVLGNLVSFGVSRLVNWAGATYLQGIPFRPDEFFVYDWRVIVGGILFAWLFCLVGAWIPASRAARLDPAVVLTS
;
A
#
# COMPACT_ATOMS: atom_id res chain seq x y z
N GLU A 1 6.81 29.39 54.19
CA GLU A 1 5.49 29.02 53.65
C GLU A 1 5.69 28.56 52.21
N ALA A 2 5.89 27.25 52.02
CA ALA A 2 6.23 26.67 50.72
C ALA A 2 4.92 26.23 50.04
N ALA A 3 4.62 26.79 48.87
CA ALA A 3 3.44 26.42 48.09
C ALA A 3 3.60 25.00 47.53
N THR A 4 2.91 24.04 48.15
CA THR A 4 2.80 22.64 47.74
C THR A 4 1.51 22.43 46.94
N THR A 5 1.53 22.73 45.64
CA THR A 5 0.50 22.24 44.70
C THR A 5 1.15 22.07 43.32
N PHE A 6 1.50 20.83 42.96
CA PHE A 6 1.89 20.46 41.60
C PHE A 6 0.73 19.67 41.00
N ASP A 7 0.03 20.24 40.00
CA ASP A 7 -1.29 19.77 39.55
C ASP A 7 -1.29 19.22 38.11
N THR A 8 -0.16 18.71 37.62
CA THR A 8 -0.11 18.04 36.30
C THR A 8 1.07 17.07 36.22
N PHE A 9 0.78 15.79 35.96
CA PHE A 9 1.77 14.80 35.57
C PHE A 9 1.50 14.36 34.12
N ILE A 10 2.52 14.41 33.28
CA ILE A 10 2.48 13.93 31.89
C ILE A 10 3.11 12.54 31.88
N LEU A 11 2.32 11.54 31.50
CA LEU A 11 2.76 10.16 31.34
C LEU A 11 2.84 9.87 29.84
N GLU A 12 4.05 9.65 29.35
CA GLU A 12 4.31 9.21 27.98
C GLU A 12 4.47 7.69 27.97
N THR A 13 3.79 7.01 27.05
CA THR A 13 3.85 5.55 26.90
C THR A 13 4.34 5.23 25.50
N GLU A 14 5.24 4.27 25.37
CA GLU A 14 5.85 3.90 24.08
C GLU A 14 4.91 3.08 23.16
N GLY A 15 3.75 2.61 23.66
CA GLY A 15 2.83 1.74 22.93
C GLY A 15 1.34 2.06 23.13
N ASN A 16 0.59 2.09 22.03
CA ASN A 16 -0.84 2.44 22.00
C ASN A 16 -1.74 1.42 22.73
N GLU A 17 -1.25 0.21 22.96
CA GLU A 17 -1.98 -0.93 23.53
C GLU A 17 -2.19 -0.77 25.05
N ASP A 18 -1.26 -0.10 25.74
CA ASP A 18 -1.24 0.05 27.20
C ASP A 18 -1.98 1.29 27.71
N VAL A 19 -2.31 2.23 26.82
CA VAL A 19 -2.96 3.50 27.16
C VAL A 19 -4.33 3.27 27.82
N SER A 20 -5.08 2.29 27.34
CA SER A 20 -6.42 1.98 27.84
C SER A 20 -6.40 1.38 29.26
N ALA A 21 -5.41 0.54 29.55
CA ALA A 21 -5.22 -0.07 30.87
C ALA A 21 -4.67 0.94 31.88
N LEU A 22 -3.79 1.84 31.44
CA LEU A 22 -3.24 2.92 32.26
C LEU A 22 -4.33 3.93 32.66
N ILE A 23 -5.21 4.28 31.72
CA ILE A 23 -6.35 5.17 31.97
C ILE A 23 -7.29 4.58 33.02
N ALA A 24 -7.63 3.28 32.92
CA ALA A 24 -8.50 2.61 33.88
C ALA A 24 -7.92 2.57 35.31
N GLN A 25 -6.60 2.44 35.46
CA GLN A 25 -5.94 2.48 36.77
C GLN A 25 -5.91 3.89 37.37
N VAL A 26 -5.70 4.92 36.55
CA VAL A 26 -5.65 6.32 37.00
C VAL A 26 -7.05 6.83 37.37
N GLU A 27 -8.08 6.39 36.66
CA GLU A 27 -9.48 6.71 36.96
C GLU A 27 -9.93 6.04 38.27
N GLY A 28 -9.45 4.83 38.56
CA GLY A 28 -9.66 4.13 39.84
C GLY A 28 -9.03 4.82 41.06
N LEU A 29 -8.08 5.73 40.84
CA LEU A 29 -7.43 6.54 41.89
C LEU A 29 -8.14 7.89 42.14
N GLY A 30 -9.27 8.16 41.47
CA GLY A 30 -10.13 9.32 41.73
C GLY A 30 -9.69 10.62 41.02
N PHE A 31 -8.78 10.54 40.06
CA PHE A 31 -8.36 11.68 39.25
C PHE A 31 -9.29 11.86 38.04
N SER A 32 -9.91 13.03 37.91
CA SER A 32 -10.74 13.36 36.74
C SER A 32 -9.87 13.76 35.55
N LEU A 33 -10.00 13.06 34.43
CA LEU A 33 -9.30 13.37 33.19
C LEU A 33 -9.73 14.73 32.63
N SER A 34 -8.75 15.61 32.43
CA SER A 34 -8.97 16.94 31.85
C SER A 34 -9.58 16.83 30.45
N ARG A 35 -10.55 17.72 30.15
CA ARG A 35 -11.32 17.90 28.89
C ARG A 35 -10.47 17.86 27.60
N LYS A 36 -9.16 18.10 27.71
CA LYS A 36 -8.18 18.01 26.62
C LYS A 36 -7.96 16.59 26.07
N SER A 37 -8.29 15.55 26.85
CA SER A 37 -8.20 14.13 26.43
C SER A 37 -9.39 13.68 25.57
N GLU A 38 -10.56 14.27 25.74
CA GLU A 38 -11.77 13.90 24.99
C GLU A 38 -11.69 14.38 23.53
N ASP A 39 -11.16 15.58 23.30
CA ASP A 39 -10.95 16.11 21.96
C ASP A 39 -9.85 15.35 21.19
N ALA A 40 -8.77 14.95 21.88
CA ALA A 40 -7.74 14.10 21.31
C ALA A 40 -8.27 12.71 20.92
N ARG A 41 -9.12 12.13 21.77
CA ARG A 41 -9.75 10.83 21.51
C ARG A 41 -10.73 10.89 20.33
N LYS A 42 -11.56 11.94 20.26
CA LYS A 42 -12.44 12.18 19.10
C LYS A 42 -11.65 12.35 17.81
N ALA A 43 -10.52 13.07 17.84
CA ALA A 43 -9.66 13.22 16.68
C ALA A 43 -9.02 11.87 16.27
N ALA A 44 -8.54 11.07 17.23
CA ALA A 44 -7.99 9.74 16.97
C ALA A 44 -9.04 8.78 16.37
N ASP A 45 -10.27 8.79 16.89
CA ASP A 45 -11.36 7.96 16.37
C ASP A 45 -11.74 8.36 14.93
N LEU A 46 -11.80 9.67 14.64
CA LEU A 46 -12.03 10.17 13.28
C LEU A 46 -10.90 9.77 12.32
N LEU A 47 -9.65 9.91 12.75
CA LEU A 47 -8.49 9.48 11.95
C LEU A 47 -8.51 7.96 11.70
N PHE A 48 -8.86 7.17 12.72
CA PHE A 48 -8.98 5.72 12.58
C PHE A 48 -10.05 5.34 11.56
N ILE A 49 -11.24 5.95 11.63
CA ILE A 49 -12.31 5.73 10.65
C ILE A 49 -11.84 6.10 9.23
N LEU A 50 -11.16 7.24 9.06
CA LEU A 50 -10.60 7.64 7.77
C LEU A 50 -9.56 6.63 7.25
N THR A 51 -8.67 6.14 8.12
CA THR A 51 -7.67 5.12 7.75
C THR A 51 -8.34 3.82 7.30
N VAL A 52 -9.40 3.37 8.00
CA VAL A 52 -10.15 2.17 7.62
C VAL A 52 -10.83 2.35 6.26
N VAL A 53 -11.47 3.50 6.03
CA VAL A 53 -12.14 3.80 4.75
C VAL A 53 -11.13 3.83 3.61
N PHE A 54 -10.00 4.51 3.78
CA PHE A 54 -8.95 4.55 2.74
C PHE A 54 -8.30 3.18 2.52
N SER A 55 -8.08 2.40 3.58
CA SER A 55 -7.59 1.02 3.45
C SER A 55 -8.54 0.16 2.60
N PHE A 56 -9.84 0.27 2.85
CA PHE A 56 -10.85 -0.43 2.04
C PHE A 56 -10.83 0.00 0.57
N ILE A 57 -10.76 1.31 0.31
CA ILE A 57 -10.66 1.86 -1.05
C ILE A 57 -9.38 1.35 -1.75
N SER A 58 -8.25 1.29 -1.04
CA SER A 58 -7.00 0.76 -1.59
C SER A 58 -7.14 -0.70 -2.06
N VAL A 59 -7.82 -1.55 -1.29
CA VAL A 59 -8.07 -2.95 -1.69
C VAL A 59 -8.92 -3.02 -2.95
N VAL A 60 -9.97 -2.20 -3.06
CA VAL A 60 -10.83 -2.16 -4.25
C VAL A 60 -10.05 -1.70 -5.48
N ILE A 61 -9.27 -0.62 -5.36
CA ILE A 61 -8.44 -0.11 -6.46
C ILE A 61 -7.42 -1.17 -6.90
N MET A 62 -6.83 -1.88 -5.94
CA MET A 62 -5.89 -2.94 -6.22
C MET A 62 -6.53 -4.10 -6.98
N PHE A 63 -7.76 -4.48 -6.65
CA PHE A 63 -8.52 -5.49 -7.40
C PHE A 63 -8.80 -5.03 -8.84
N VAL A 64 -9.25 -3.79 -9.02
CA VAL A 64 -9.48 -3.20 -10.35
C VAL A 64 -8.19 -3.15 -11.16
N ALA A 65 -7.06 -2.81 -10.53
CA ALA A 65 -5.75 -2.82 -11.16
C ALA A 65 -5.36 -4.22 -11.64
N ALA A 66 -5.59 -5.28 -10.85
CA ALA A 66 -5.33 -6.65 -11.26
C ALA A 66 -6.12 -7.06 -12.51
N VAL A 67 -7.41 -6.68 -12.56
CA VAL A 67 -8.26 -6.94 -13.73
C VAL A 67 -7.75 -6.19 -14.96
N ASN A 68 -7.36 -4.93 -14.81
CA ASN A 68 -6.77 -4.14 -15.90
C ASN A 68 -5.46 -4.75 -16.41
N ILE A 69 -4.57 -5.16 -15.50
CA ILE A 69 -3.33 -5.86 -15.85
C ILE A 69 -3.66 -7.12 -16.65
N MET A 70 -4.58 -7.96 -16.16
CA MET A 70 -4.98 -9.18 -16.86
C MET A 70 -5.52 -8.87 -18.26
N HIS A 71 -6.40 -7.88 -18.39
CA HIS A 71 -6.95 -7.46 -19.69
C HIS A 71 -5.85 -7.03 -20.66
N THR A 72 -4.94 -6.16 -20.22
CA THR A 72 -3.81 -5.70 -21.04
C THR A 72 -2.91 -6.86 -21.47
N PHE A 73 -2.55 -7.76 -20.54
CA PHE A 73 -1.73 -8.92 -20.89
C PHE A 73 -2.44 -9.88 -21.85
N LEU A 74 -3.75 -10.05 -21.74
CA LEU A 74 -4.50 -10.84 -22.71
C LEU A 74 -4.42 -10.23 -24.11
N THR A 75 -4.60 -8.92 -24.22
CA THR A 75 -4.46 -8.20 -25.50
C THR A 75 -3.04 -8.35 -26.06
N LEU A 76 -2.00 -8.12 -25.25
CA LEU A 76 -0.60 -8.28 -25.66
C LEU A 76 -0.29 -9.69 -26.18
N VAL A 77 -0.81 -10.72 -25.51
CA VAL A 77 -0.67 -12.11 -25.94
C VAL A 77 -1.35 -12.34 -27.28
N THR A 78 -2.50 -11.70 -27.52
CA THR A 78 -3.20 -11.83 -28.81
C THR A 78 -2.47 -11.15 -29.96
N GLU A 79 -1.86 -9.99 -29.72
CA GLU A 79 -1.06 -9.26 -30.72
C GLU A 79 0.23 -10.03 -31.06
N ARG A 80 0.90 -10.60 -30.05
CA ARG A 80 2.14 -11.37 -30.21
C ARG A 80 1.93 -12.85 -30.58
N ARG A 81 0.73 -13.27 -30.99
CA ARG A 81 0.44 -14.69 -31.31
C ARG A 81 1.41 -15.27 -32.34
N TYR A 82 1.72 -14.51 -33.38
CA TYR A 82 2.61 -14.95 -34.45
C TYR A 82 4.05 -15.19 -33.95
N GLU A 83 4.57 -14.30 -33.11
CA GLU A 83 5.89 -14.46 -32.47
C GLU A 83 5.93 -15.71 -31.59
N ILE A 84 4.88 -15.94 -30.80
CA ILE A 84 4.75 -17.15 -29.96
C ILE A 84 4.70 -18.41 -30.83
N GLY A 85 3.98 -18.37 -31.95
CA GLY A 85 3.92 -19.45 -32.93
C GLY A 85 5.30 -19.80 -33.51
N ILE A 86 6.08 -18.79 -33.91
CA ILE A 86 7.46 -18.96 -34.40
C ILE A 86 8.35 -19.55 -33.30
N MET A 87 8.32 -18.99 -32.08
CA MET A 87 9.10 -19.50 -30.95
C MET A 87 8.80 -20.97 -30.67
N ARG A 88 7.52 -21.39 -30.71
CA ARG A 88 7.14 -22.79 -30.55
C ARG A 88 7.57 -23.66 -31.73
N ALA A 89 7.57 -23.15 -32.96
CA ALA A 89 7.99 -23.89 -34.15
C ALA A 89 9.50 -24.20 -34.15
N ILE A 90 10.32 -23.31 -33.58
CA ILE A 90 11.77 -23.53 -33.39
C ILE A 90 12.10 -24.35 -32.13
N GLY A 91 11.08 -24.82 -31.38
CA GLY A 91 11.25 -25.74 -30.25
C GLY A 91 11.13 -25.12 -28.85
N ALA A 92 10.70 -23.86 -28.71
CA ALA A 92 10.49 -23.28 -27.37
C ALA A 92 9.39 -24.03 -26.61
N THR A 93 9.66 -24.32 -25.33
CA THR A 93 8.69 -25.02 -24.49
C THR A 93 7.61 -24.07 -23.98
N ARG A 94 6.48 -24.63 -23.53
CA ARG A 94 5.41 -23.86 -22.85
C ARG A 94 5.94 -23.15 -21.60
N ALA A 95 6.94 -23.73 -20.94
CA ALA A 95 7.55 -23.14 -19.75
C ALA A 95 8.38 -21.90 -20.08
N ASP A 96 9.08 -21.89 -21.23
CA ASP A 96 9.90 -20.76 -21.67
C ASP A 96 9.02 -19.56 -22.01
N ILE A 97 7.92 -19.78 -22.72
CA ILE A 97 6.93 -18.74 -23.05
C ILE A 97 6.32 -18.17 -21.77
N ARG A 98 5.91 -19.03 -20.84
CA ARG A 98 5.36 -18.56 -19.56
C ARG A 98 6.38 -17.75 -18.77
N ARG A 99 7.64 -18.19 -18.72
CA ARG A 99 8.73 -17.46 -18.03
C ARG A 99 8.98 -16.11 -18.66
N LEU A 100 8.98 -16.01 -19.99
CA LEU A 100 9.15 -14.75 -20.70
C LEU A 100 8.11 -13.72 -20.25
N PHE A 101 6.83 -14.08 -20.29
CA PHE A 101 5.74 -13.19 -19.86
C PHE A 101 5.78 -12.86 -18.37
N LEU A 102 6.16 -13.82 -17.51
CA LEU A 102 6.32 -13.56 -16.08
C LEU A 102 7.49 -12.62 -15.77
N ILE A 103 8.59 -12.72 -16.52
CA ILE A 103 9.71 -11.79 -16.40
C ILE A 103 9.29 -10.39 -16.86
N GLU A 104 8.59 -10.27 -18.00
CA GLU A 104 8.05 -9.00 -18.50
C GLU A 104 7.11 -8.35 -17.46
N ALA A 105 6.19 -9.14 -16.88
CA ALA A 105 5.33 -8.69 -15.79
C ALA A 105 6.08 -8.31 -14.51
N GLY A 106 7.11 -9.07 -14.15
CA GLY A 106 7.95 -8.78 -12.99
C GLY A 106 8.72 -7.47 -13.17
N VAL A 107 9.30 -7.23 -14.34
CA VAL A 107 9.97 -5.96 -14.66
C VAL A 107 8.98 -4.80 -14.56
N LEU A 108 7.79 -4.93 -15.14
CA LEU A 108 6.73 -3.91 -15.04
C LEU A 108 6.29 -3.67 -13.59
N GLY A 109 6.18 -4.72 -12.77
CA GLY A 109 5.86 -4.61 -11.35
C GLY A 109 6.93 -3.88 -10.55
N LEU A 110 8.22 -4.12 -10.82
CA LEU A 110 9.32 -3.40 -10.18
C LEU A 110 9.33 -1.92 -10.59
N PHE A 111 9.22 -1.62 -11.89
CA PHE A 111 9.16 -0.23 -12.36
C PHE A 111 7.93 0.50 -11.81
N GLY A 112 6.76 -0.14 -11.83
CA GLY A 112 5.54 0.42 -11.26
C GLY A 112 5.65 0.66 -9.75
N GLY A 113 6.25 -0.28 -9.02
CA GLY A 113 6.51 -0.15 -7.58
C GLY A 113 7.45 1.01 -7.24
N VAL A 114 8.56 1.15 -7.99
CA VAL A 114 9.52 2.25 -7.80
C VAL A 114 8.88 3.60 -8.15
N LEU A 115 8.23 3.71 -9.30
CA LEU A 115 7.57 4.96 -9.72
C LEU A 115 6.43 5.33 -8.77
N GLY A 116 5.64 4.35 -8.33
CA GLY A 116 4.56 4.55 -7.36
C GLY A 116 5.10 5.08 -6.02
N ASN A 117 6.21 4.53 -5.53
CA ASN A 117 6.88 5.03 -4.33
C ASN A 117 7.41 6.45 -4.53
N LEU A 118 8.05 6.77 -5.67
CA LEU A 118 8.54 8.13 -5.94
C LEU A 118 7.41 9.16 -5.95
N VAL A 119 6.27 8.83 -6.55
CA VAL A 119 5.08 9.69 -6.55
C VAL A 119 4.51 9.82 -5.14
N SER A 120 4.40 8.71 -4.41
CA SER A 120 3.91 8.71 -3.02
C SER A 120 4.79 9.57 -2.11
N PHE A 121 6.11 9.51 -2.25
CA PHE A 121 7.05 10.37 -1.53
C PHE A 121 6.80 11.86 -1.81
N GLY A 122 6.64 12.21 -3.09
CA GLY A 122 6.36 13.59 -3.50
C GLY A 122 5.04 14.12 -2.93
N VAL A 123 3.97 13.32 -3.01
CA VAL A 123 2.67 13.66 -2.45
C VAL A 123 2.74 13.78 -0.93
N SER A 124 3.41 12.86 -0.25
CA SER A 124 3.57 12.90 1.21
C SER A 124 4.27 14.19 1.67
N ARG A 125 5.32 14.61 0.95
CA ARG A 125 6.04 15.85 1.24
C ARG A 125 5.18 17.09 0.97
N LEU A 126 4.38 17.07 -0.08
CA LEU A 126 3.42 18.14 -0.39
C LEU A 126 2.34 18.27 0.69
N VAL A 127 1.79 17.14 1.15
CA VAL A 127 0.78 17.11 2.23
C VAL A 127 1.38 17.60 3.54
N ASN A 128 2.59 17.18 3.89
CA ASN A 128 3.28 17.67 5.10
C ASN A 128 3.54 19.18 5.05
N TRP A 129 3.96 19.70 3.89
CA TRP A 129 4.17 21.14 3.69
C TRP A 129 2.86 21.95 3.78
N ALA A 130 1.80 21.46 3.13
CA ALA A 130 0.48 22.09 3.20
C ALA A 130 -0.07 22.05 4.64
N GLY A 131 0.08 20.94 5.35
CA GLY A 131 -0.36 20.81 6.73
C GLY A 131 0.38 21.75 7.68
N ALA A 132 1.70 21.94 7.50
CA ALA A 132 2.47 22.92 8.28
C ALA A 132 2.03 24.37 8.03
N THR A 133 1.45 24.66 6.87
CA THR A 133 1.03 26.02 6.49
C THR A 133 -0.42 26.31 6.89
N TYR A 134 -1.34 25.36 6.69
CA TYR A 134 -2.78 25.59 6.84
C TYR A 134 -3.38 25.03 8.14
N LEU A 135 -2.72 24.08 8.82
CA LEU A 135 -3.26 23.38 10.01
C LEU A 135 -2.56 23.80 11.32
N GLN A 136 -1.95 24.99 11.36
CA GLN A 136 -1.18 25.50 12.52
C GLN A 136 -1.99 25.61 13.83
N GLY A 137 -3.32 25.58 13.76
CA GLY A 137 -4.21 25.72 14.92
C GLY A 137 -4.76 24.40 15.50
N ILE A 138 -4.40 23.22 14.96
CA ILE A 138 -4.94 21.94 15.47
C ILE A 138 -4.04 21.40 16.58
N PRO A 139 -4.52 21.32 17.85
CA PRO A 139 -3.81 20.59 18.89
C PRO A 139 -3.70 19.10 18.52
N PHE A 140 -2.56 18.45 18.82
CA PHE A 140 -2.25 17.05 18.48
C PHE A 140 -1.89 16.75 17.01
N ARG A 141 -1.24 17.70 16.31
CA ARG A 141 -0.63 17.42 15.00
C ARG A 141 0.47 16.35 15.14
N PRO A 142 0.38 15.19 14.46
CA PRO A 142 1.55 14.31 14.35
C PRO A 142 2.65 15.04 13.56
N ASP A 143 3.90 14.94 14.03
CA ASP A 143 5.02 15.63 13.38
C ASP A 143 5.23 15.16 11.93
N GLU A 144 4.89 13.90 11.67
CA GLU A 144 4.80 13.31 10.33
C GLU A 144 3.49 12.53 10.15
N PHE A 145 2.69 12.89 9.16
CA PHE A 145 1.45 12.17 8.82
C PHE A 145 1.72 10.85 8.06
N PHE A 146 2.87 10.75 7.41
CA PHE A 146 3.27 9.58 6.62
C PHE A 146 4.67 9.15 7.01
N VAL A 147 4.78 8.02 7.73
CA VAL A 147 6.07 7.45 8.13
C VAL A 147 6.72 6.79 6.91
N TYR A 148 7.82 7.36 6.46
CA TYR A 148 8.57 6.89 5.29
C TYR A 148 9.75 6.00 5.70
N ASP A 149 9.47 4.92 6.43
CA ASP A 149 10.48 3.92 6.79
C ASP A 149 10.89 3.13 5.53
N TRP A 150 12.19 2.85 5.38
CA TRP A 150 12.73 2.02 4.31
C TRP A 150 12.03 0.66 4.22
N ARG A 151 11.55 0.13 5.36
CA ARG A 151 10.77 -1.13 5.41
C ARG A 151 9.47 -1.04 4.61
N VAL A 152 8.78 0.10 4.69
CA VAL A 152 7.51 0.35 3.96
C VAL A 152 7.80 0.49 2.47
N ILE A 153 8.88 1.17 2.10
CA ILE A 153 9.30 1.32 0.70
C ILE A 153 9.60 -0.05 0.07
N VAL A 154 10.48 -0.82 0.72
CA VAL A 154 10.87 -2.15 0.24
C VAL A 154 9.65 -3.08 0.23
N GLY A 155 8.84 -3.05 1.28
CA GLY A 155 7.59 -3.80 1.37
C GLY A 155 6.63 -3.47 0.23
N GLY A 156 6.45 -2.18 -0.08
CA GLY A 156 5.58 -1.71 -1.17
C GLY A 156 6.07 -2.13 -2.56
N ILE A 157 7.38 -2.05 -2.82
CA ILE A 157 7.97 -2.49 -4.09
C ILE A 157 7.81 -4.01 -4.25
N LEU A 158 8.14 -4.78 -3.21
CA LEU A 158 7.99 -6.24 -3.23
C LEU A 158 6.53 -6.65 -3.41
N PHE A 159 5.62 -5.95 -2.73
CA PHE A 159 4.20 -6.18 -2.84
C PHE A 159 3.69 -5.91 -4.26
N ALA A 160 4.06 -4.78 -4.87
CA ALA A 160 3.72 -4.46 -6.26
C ALA A 160 4.28 -5.50 -7.24
N TRP A 161 5.53 -5.93 -7.05
CA TRP A 161 6.17 -6.96 -7.87
C TRP A 161 5.41 -8.29 -7.81
N LEU A 162 5.13 -8.79 -6.60
CA LEU A 162 4.37 -10.02 -6.39
C LEU A 162 2.95 -9.91 -6.97
N PHE A 163 2.30 -8.77 -6.77
CA PHE A 163 0.94 -8.55 -7.23
C PHE A 163 0.84 -8.57 -8.76
N CYS A 164 1.79 -7.94 -9.46
CA CYS A 164 1.89 -8.01 -10.91
C CYS A 164 2.12 -9.44 -11.42
N LEU A 165 2.99 -10.22 -10.75
CA LEU A 165 3.23 -11.62 -11.11
C LEU A 165 1.96 -12.48 -10.98
N VAL A 166 1.20 -12.29 -9.89
CA VAL A 166 -0.07 -12.99 -9.65
C VAL A 166 -1.10 -12.60 -10.72
N GLY A 167 -1.23 -11.31 -11.02
CA GLY A 167 -2.15 -10.81 -12.06
C GLY A 167 -1.81 -11.32 -13.46
N ALA A 168 -0.53 -11.43 -13.79
CA ALA A 168 -0.06 -11.91 -15.10
C ALA A 168 -0.04 -13.43 -15.23
N TRP A 169 -0.24 -14.18 -14.14
CA TRP A 169 -0.11 -15.64 -14.16
C TRP A 169 -1.11 -16.34 -15.08
N ILE A 170 -2.37 -15.93 -15.04
CA ILE A 170 -3.45 -16.46 -15.88
C ILE A 170 -3.17 -16.21 -17.37
N PRO A 171 -2.93 -14.96 -17.83
CA PRO A 171 -2.65 -14.70 -19.24
C PRO A 171 -1.35 -15.35 -19.72
N ALA A 172 -0.28 -15.35 -18.92
CA ALA A 172 0.97 -16.04 -19.26
C ALA A 172 0.77 -17.55 -19.48
N SER A 173 -0.08 -18.17 -18.65
CA SER A 173 -0.44 -19.58 -18.78
C SER A 173 -1.30 -19.86 -20.01
N ARG A 174 -2.18 -18.91 -20.41
CA ARG A 174 -2.96 -19.00 -21.65
C ARG A 174 -2.06 -18.86 -22.88
N ALA A 175 -1.14 -17.90 -22.88
CA ALA A 175 -0.18 -17.69 -23.96
C ALA A 175 0.65 -18.95 -24.25
N ALA A 176 1.14 -19.60 -23.20
CA ALA A 176 1.93 -20.82 -23.28
C ALA A 176 1.17 -22.03 -23.89
N ARG A 177 -0.16 -21.98 -23.96
CA ARG A 177 -1.00 -23.07 -24.49
C ARG A 177 -1.45 -22.86 -25.94
N LEU A 178 -1.12 -21.72 -26.57
CA LEU A 178 -1.49 -21.42 -27.96
C LEU A 178 -0.84 -22.40 -28.93
N ASP A 179 -1.65 -23.12 -29.73
CA ASP A 179 -1.18 -24.12 -30.69
C ASP A 179 -0.52 -23.48 -31.93
N PRO A 180 0.73 -23.84 -32.30
CA PRO A 180 1.43 -23.23 -33.42
C PRO A 180 0.75 -23.52 -34.76
N ALA A 181 0.11 -24.69 -34.89
CA ALA A 181 -0.51 -25.10 -36.15
C ALA A 181 -1.68 -24.17 -36.52
N VAL A 182 -2.47 -23.75 -35.53
CA VAL A 182 -3.62 -22.87 -35.76
C VAL A 182 -3.19 -21.45 -36.13
N VAL A 183 -2.08 -20.96 -35.57
CA VAL A 183 -1.62 -19.57 -35.76
C VAL A 183 -0.90 -19.36 -37.09
N LEU A 184 -0.23 -20.39 -37.63
CA LEU A 184 0.53 -20.28 -38.87
C LEU A 184 -0.30 -20.58 -40.13
N THR A 185 -1.51 -21.12 -39.97
CA THR A 185 -2.42 -21.43 -41.09
C THR A 185 -3.60 -20.46 -41.21
N SER A 186 -3.76 -19.53 -40.26
CA SER A 186 -4.79 -18.47 -40.25
C SER A 186 -4.20 -17.13 -40.66
#